data_AF-A0A955WL28-F1
#
_entry.id   AF-A0A955WL28-F1
#
_cell.length_a   1.000
_cell.length_b   1.000
_cell.length_c   1.000
_cell.angle_alpha   90.00
_cell.angle_beta   90.00
_cell.angle_gamma   90.00
#
_symmetry.space_group_name_H-M   'P 1'
#
loop_
_entity.id
_entity.type
_entity.pdbx_description
1 polymer ?
#
loop_
_entity_poly.entity_id
_entity_poly.type
_entity_poly.pdbx_seq_one_letter_code
_entity_poly.pdbx_strand_id
1 'polypeptide(L)'
;MRQVAGHRQTVSRARLCLALSCLILSVGCQDDVEPALPIGVRGLPLDALCVARVEGVGDREIEGDYLAHVVTCENGAADFEALKAQAVAARSYLYYKLETSGSIGDGQQDQVYSCRAEPRDIHYRAVAETAGEVLMYRNTVVAAFYVAGAIPSTPDCVPAAGDRDPTSTERWVTYNRGRSGDDVIQTPLGWVDPRNLRNRGCNSQNGANCLSRAGRDYRDILRFYYGEDIGIVRAVGPCVPDPGQPDQGPQVDMAVVDAEVPAMCPTAGADRAAIFDDLAPCFARTCQSGDWWTPVDAGYAEHAWTTGTLDTEADDCEGRWTVTVDAPGTYAVSVHVPAVDAPLSHGARYRVGHVGGVDEVVVDQSAGAGWRLLGRFDFAPEGDHFVALGDATGEPYVRDGVRLVFDAVRLA
;
A
#
# COMPACT_ATOMS: atom_id res chain seq x y z
N MET A 1 70.86 -75.68 34.96
CA MET A 1 70.71 -77.00 34.30
C MET A 1 69.60 -76.90 33.26
N ARG A 2 69.87 -77.41 32.05
CA ARG A 2 68.96 -78.01 31.03
C ARG A 2 67.68 -77.23 30.62
N GLN A 3 67.45 -76.91 29.34
CA GLN A 3 67.19 -77.80 28.18
C GLN A 3 65.99 -78.75 28.39
N VAL A 4 65.13 -79.07 27.41
CA VAL A 4 64.77 -78.50 26.08
C VAL A 4 63.48 -79.24 25.64
N ALA A 5 62.64 -78.59 24.83
CA ALA A 5 61.58 -79.10 23.93
C ALA A 5 60.81 -80.43 24.19
N GLY A 6 59.49 -80.37 23.94
CA GLY A 6 58.64 -81.53 23.59
C GLY A 6 57.34 -81.10 22.87
N HIS A 7 57.24 -81.33 21.56
CA HIS A 7 55.98 -81.27 20.79
C HIS A 7 55.07 -82.48 21.12
N ARG A 8 53.75 -82.57 20.83
CA ARG A 8 52.95 -82.11 19.67
C ARG A 8 51.45 -81.89 20.03
N GLN A 9 50.77 -81.02 19.25
CA GLN A 9 49.41 -81.12 18.62
C GLN A 9 48.24 -81.76 19.43
N THR A 10 46.98 -81.32 19.39
CA THR A 10 46.13 -80.49 18.48
C THR A 10 45.17 -79.61 19.33
N VAL A 11 44.34 -78.66 18.86
CA VAL A 11 44.18 -77.89 17.59
C VAL A 11 43.59 -76.51 17.98
N SER A 12 43.78 -75.47 17.17
CA SER A 12 43.30 -74.10 17.48
C SER A 12 41.92 -73.78 16.89
N ARG A 13 41.09 -73.03 17.63
CA ARG A 13 39.92 -72.29 17.10
C ARG A 13 40.20 -70.80 17.17
N ALA A 14 40.37 -70.16 16.02
CA ALA A 14 40.24 -68.71 15.86
C ALA A 14 39.23 -68.45 14.74
N ARG A 15 38.23 -67.60 14.99
CA ARG A 15 37.29 -67.12 13.97
C ARG A 15 37.80 -65.79 13.43
N LEU A 16 37.96 -65.68 12.12
CA LEU A 16 38.22 -64.43 11.42
C LEU A 16 37.33 -64.36 10.16
N CYS A 17 37.04 -63.14 9.73
CA CYS A 17 36.09 -62.77 8.70
C CYS A 17 36.37 -63.37 7.31
N LEU A 18 35.33 -63.70 6.53
CA LEU A 18 34.90 -62.86 5.38
C LEU A 18 33.56 -63.34 4.78
N ALA A 19 32.99 -62.48 3.92
CA ALA A 19 31.71 -62.55 3.22
C ALA A 19 31.33 -63.88 2.52
N LEU A 20 30.00 -64.14 2.35
CA LEU A 20 29.32 -64.05 1.04
C LEU A 20 27.77 -64.13 1.15
N SER A 21 27.11 -63.55 0.14
CA SER A 21 25.68 -63.45 -0.19
C SER A 21 24.79 -64.70 -0.02
N CYS A 22 23.51 -64.52 0.38
CA CYS A 22 22.34 -64.71 -0.52
C CYS A 22 20.97 -64.39 0.13
N LEU A 23 20.00 -64.08 -0.73
CA LEU A 23 18.59 -63.66 -0.53
C LEU A 23 17.78 -64.38 0.58
N ILE A 24 16.78 -63.66 1.13
CA ILE A 24 15.34 -64.02 0.99
C ILE A 24 14.41 -62.83 1.33
N LEU A 25 13.43 -62.59 0.45
CA LEU A 25 12.18 -61.80 0.58
C LEU A 25 12.23 -60.34 1.06
N SER A 26 12.11 -59.44 0.08
CA SER A 26 11.72 -58.04 0.25
C SER A 26 10.23 -57.88 0.55
N VAL A 27 9.89 -57.35 1.72
CA VAL A 27 8.67 -56.56 1.94
C VAL A 27 9.13 -55.15 2.24
N GLY A 28 8.75 -54.19 1.39
CA GLY A 28 9.23 -52.82 1.51
C GLY A 28 8.69 -52.13 2.75
N CYS A 29 9.58 -51.67 3.60
CA CYS A 29 9.45 -50.33 4.16
C CYS A 29 10.41 -49.49 3.32
N GLN A 30 9.86 -48.63 2.46
CA GLN A 30 10.67 -47.57 1.88
C GLN A 30 10.98 -46.62 3.02
N ASP A 31 12.27 -46.35 3.26
CA ASP A 31 12.64 -45.14 3.98
C ASP A 31 12.19 -43.99 3.07
N ASP A 32 11.07 -43.36 3.41
CA ASP A 32 10.58 -42.15 2.77
C ASP A 32 11.49 -40.98 3.17
N VAL A 33 12.73 -41.04 2.68
CA VAL A 33 13.57 -39.87 2.48
C VAL A 33 12.81 -38.99 1.50
N GLU A 34 12.18 -37.93 2.00
CA GLU A 34 11.54 -36.95 1.13
C GLU A 34 12.51 -36.56 0.01
N PRO A 35 12.14 -36.74 -1.26
CA PRO A 35 13.03 -36.41 -2.35
C PRO A 35 13.31 -34.91 -2.27
N ALA A 36 14.59 -34.55 -2.13
CA ALA A 36 15.03 -33.17 -2.17
C ALA A 36 14.41 -32.50 -3.40
N LEU A 37 13.54 -31.51 -3.15
CA LEU A 37 12.74 -30.87 -4.20
C LEU A 37 13.67 -30.40 -5.33
N PRO A 38 13.30 -30.66 -6.61
CA PRO A 38 14.20 -30.37 -7.72
C PRO A 38 14.58 -28.88 -7.73
N ILE A 39 15.86 -28.62 -7.99
CA ILE A 39 16.40 -27.26 -8.18
C ILE A 39 15.61 -26.60 -9.31
N GLY A 40 14.66 -25.75 -8.97
CA GLY A 40 13.63 -25.27 -9.91
C GLY A 40 12.23 -25.09 -9.32
N VAL A 41 11.95 -25.51 -8.08
CA VAL A 41 10.72 -25.08 -7.38
C VAL A 41 10.83 -23.59 -7.06
N ARG A 42 10.33 -22.75 -7.97
CA ARG A 42 9.77 -21.44 -7.58
C ARG A 42 8.73 -21.75 -6.51
N GLY A 43 8.85 -21.12 -5.33
CA GLY A 43 7.82 -21.22 -4.31
C GLY A 43 6.46 -20.88 -4.94
N LEU A 44 5.43 -21.63 -4.55
CA LEU A 44 4.07 -21.26 -4.97
C LEU A 44 3.83 -19.80 -4.58
N PRO A 45 3.25 -18.98 -5.47
CA PRO A 45 3.00 -17.60 -5.15
C PRO A 45 2.11 -17.53 -3.89
N LEU A 46 2.42 -16.60 -3.00
CA LEU A 46 1.64 -16.41 -1.78
C LEU A 46 0.25 -15.87 -2.18
N ASP A 47 -0.82 -16.58 -1.85
CA ASP A 47 -2.18 -16.10 -2.11
C ASP A 47 -2.50 -14.89 -1.24
N ALA A 48 -3.16 -13.89 -1.82
CA ALA A 48 -3.56 -12.67 -1.16
C ALA A 48 -4.83 -12.90 -0.33
N LEU A 49 -4.75 -12.59 0.95
CA LEU A 49 -5.90 -12.55 1.85
C LEU A 49 -6.61 -11.21 1.65
N CYS A 50 -7.87 -11.27 1.22
CA CYS A 50 -8.68 -10.08 0.94
C CYS A 50 -9.54 -9.63 2.12
N VAL A 51 -9.80 -10.53 3.09
CA VAL A 51 -10.67 -10.29 4.24
C VAL A 51 -10.01 -10.79 5.51
N ALA A 52 -10.00 -9.96 6.55
CA ALA A 52 -9.56 -10.29 7.89
C ALA A 52 -10.76 -10.51 8.82
N ARG A 53 -10.70 -11.56 9.65
CA ARG A 53 -11.62 -11.72 10.78
C ARG A 53 -11.08 -10.97 12.00
N VAL A 54 -11.61 -9.78 12.26
CA VAL A 54 -11.24 -8.95 13.41
C VAL A 54 -12.16 -9.28 14.59
N GLU A 55 -11.57 -9.65 15.73
CA GLU A 55 -12.32 -10.07 16.91
C GLU A 55 -13.10 -8.90 17.52
N GLY A 56 -14.37 -9.13 17.86
CA GLY A 56 -15.29 -8.09 18.35
C GLY A 56 -15.84 -7.14 17.27
N VAL A 57 -15.16 -7.00 16.12
CA VAL A 57 -15.46 -6.04 15.04
C VAL A 57 -16.14 -6.69 13.83
N GLY A 58 -15.77 -7.93 13.52
CA GLY A 58 -16.27 -8.70 12.38
C GLY A 58 -15.30 -8.76 11.20
N ASP A 59 -15.83 -9.04 10.01
CA ASP A 59 -15.03 -9.22 8.80
C ASP A 59 -14.72 -7.84 8.20
N ARG A 60 -13.46 -7.58 7.82
CA ARG A 60 -13.00 -6.34 7.19
C ARG A 60 -12.16 -6.63 5.97
N GLU A 61 -12.32 -5.80 4.93
CA GLU A 61 -11.49 -5.86 3.73
C GLU A 61 -10.08 -5.34 4.07
N ILE A 62 -9.04 -6.00 3.57
CA ILE A 62 -7.68 -5.85 4.11
C ILE A 62 -6.98 -4.59 3.61
N GLU A 63 -7.03 -4.30 2.31
CA GLU A 63 -6.22 -3.26 1.67
C GLU A 63 -6.91 -1.88 1.66
N GLY A 64 -8.24 -1.85 1.56
CA GLY A 64 -9.07 -0.64 1.54
C GLY A 64 -9.78 -0.29 2.86
N ASP A 65 -9.63 -1.09 3.93
CA ASP A 65 -10.16 -0.75 5.25
C ASP A 65 -9.20 -1.07 6.41
N TYR A 66 -8.93 -2.37 6.66
CA TYR A 66 -8.27 -2.81 7.89
C TYR A 66 -6.88 -2.19 8.08
N LEU A 67 -6.02 -2.27 7.07
CA LEU A 67 -4.64 -1.82 7.19
C LEU A 67 -4.54 -0.29 7.33
N ALA A 68 -5.45 0.48 6.71
CA ALA A 68 -5.46 1.94 6.83
C ALA A 68 -5.80 2.37 8.26
N HIS A 69 -6.78 1.71 8.89
CA HIS A 69 -7.10 1.90 10.32
C HIS A 69 -5.91 1.52 11.22
N VAL A 70 -5.29 0.36 11.00
CA VAL A 70 -4.11 -0.04 11.79
C VAL A 70 -2.96 0.95 11.63
N VAL A 71 -2.61 1.37 10.41
CA VAL A 71 -1.58 2.38 10.16
C VAL A 71 -1.90 3.71 10.87
N THR A 72 -3.17 4.12 10.89
CA THR A 72 -3.65 5.30 11.60
C THR A 72 -3.45 5.20 13.11
N CYS A 73 -3.87 4.08 13.69
CA CYS A 73 -3.87 3.86 15.13
C CYS A 73 -2.48 3.61 15.70
N GLU A 74 -1.60 2.99 14.92
CA GLU A 74 -0.25 2.62 15.33
C GLU A 74 0.76 3.73 15.10
N ASN A 75 0.73 4.40 13.94
CA ASN A 75 1.75 5.40 13.59
C ASN A 75 1.20 6.59 12.75
N GLY A 76 -0.09 6.91 12.87
CA GLY A 76 -0.81 7.79 11.94
C GLY A 76 -0.34 9.26 11.83
N ALA A 77 0.68 9.67 12.59
CA ALA A 77 1.32 10.99 12.50
C ALA A 77 2.77 10.95 11.97
N ALA A 78 3.23 9.79 11.49
CA ALA A 78 4.56 9.62 10.90
C ALA A 78 4.63 10.05 9.43
N ASP A 79 5.87 10.22 8.97
CA ASP A 79 6.23 10.54 7.59
C ASP A 79 6.01 9.32 6.66
N PHE A 80 5.85 9.58 5.36
CA PHE A 80 5.17 8.65 4.44
C PHE A 80 5.85 7.28 4.28
N GLU A 81 7.18 7.22 4.20
CA GLU A 81 7.90 5.95 4.09
C GLU A 81 7.85 5.11 5.38
N ALA A 82 7.69 5.77 6.55
CA ALA A 82 7.42 5.08 7.80
C ALA A 82 6.00 4.48 7.84
N LEU A 83 5.01 5.16 7.25
CA LEU A 83 3.65 4.63 7.10
C LEU A 83 3.62 3.42 6.15
N LYS A 84 4.38 3.44 5.06
CA LYS A 84 4.55 2.30 4.14
C LYS A 84 5.23 1.11 4.82
N ALA A 85 6.27 1.35 5.64
CA ALA A 85 6.89 0.31 6.45
C ALA A 85 5.92 -0.26 7.50
N GLN A 86 5.09 0.60 8.12
CA GLN A 86 4.05 0.18 9.05
C GLN A 86 2.98 -0.68 8.35
N ALA A 87 2.55 -0.33 7.14
CA ALA A 87 1.57 -1.10 6.36
C ALA A 87 2.08 -2.52 6.04
N VAL A 88 3.32 -2.65 5.54
CA VAL A 88 3.93 -3.96 5.25
C VAL A 88 4.11 -4.80 6.52
N ALA A 89 4.58 -4.20 7.61
CA ALA A 89 4.70 -4.91 8.90
C ALA A 89 3.33 -5.37 9.42
N ALA A 90 2.31 -4.51 9.35
CA ALA A 90 0.96 -4.81 9.79
C ALA A 90 0.27 -5.90 8.95
N ARG A 91 0.46 -5.88 7.63
CA ARG A 91 -0.01 -6.92 6.70
C ARG A 91 0.67 -8.27 6.97
N SER A 92 1.98 -8.24 7.26
CA SER A 92 2.75 -9.45 7.61
C SER A 92 2.28 -10.06 8.94
N TYR A 93 2.11 -9.24 9.97
CA TYR A 93 1.55 -9.67 11.26
C TYR A 93 0.14 -10.23 11.09
N LEU A 94 -0.71 -9.56 10.31
CA LEU A 94 -2.06 -10.03 9.98
C LEU A 94 -2.05 -11.40 9.30
N TYR A 95 -1.24 -11.60 8.26
CA TYR A 95 -1.15 -12.89 7.56
C TYR A 95 -0.67 -13.99 8.51
N TYR A 96 0.32 -13.71 9.36
CA TYR A 96 0.77 -14.62 10.42
C TYR A 96 -0.36 -15.00 11.39
N LYS A 97 -1.20 -14.04 11.81
CA LYS A 97 -2.34 -14.28 12.70
C LYS A 97 -3.49 -15.04 12.02
N LEU A 98 -3.82 -14.73 10.79
CA LEU A 98 -4.84 -15.45 10.03
C LEU A 98 -4.39 -16.90 9.74
N GLU A 99 -3.10 -17.13 9.49
CA GLU A 99 -2.53 -18.47 9.33
C GLU A 99 -2.52 -19.29 10.63
N THR A 100 -2.20 -18.66 11.78
CA THR A 100 -1.99 -19.38 13.06
C THR A 100 -3.21 -19.44 13.99
N SER A 101 -4.13 -18.48 13.89
CA SER A 101 -5.35 -18.41 14.72
C SER A 101 -6.65 -18.25 13.92
N GLY A 102 -6.61 -17.89 12.62
CA GLY A 102 -7.81 -17.65 11.80
C GLY A 102 -8.52 -16.31 12.07
N SER A 103 -8.13 -15.59 13.12
CA SER A 103 -8.58 -14.25 13.49
C SER A 103 -7.44 -13.40 14.04
N ILE A 104 -7.71 -12.11 14.20
CA ILE A 104 -6.81 -11.14 14.85
C ILE A 104 -7.58 -10.30 15.88
N GLY A 105 -6.97 -10.06 17.03
CA GLY A 105 -7.51 -9.19 18.06
C GLY A 105 -7.38 -7.71 17.71
N ASP A 106 -8.38 -6.92 18.09
CA ASP A 106 -8.30 -5.46 18.08
C ASP A 106 -7.78 -4.96 19.44
N GLY A 107 -6.52 -4.52 19.48
CA GLY A 107 -5.89 -3.96 20.67
C GLY A 107 -4.41 -4.32 20.84
N GLN A 108 -3.81 -3.81 21.92
CA GLN A 108 -2.37 -3.85 22.21
C GLN A 108 -1.72 -5.25 22.38
N GLN A 109 -2.47 -6.34 22.24
CA GLN A 109 -1.90 -7.70 22.22
C GLN A 109 -1.56 -8.15 20.79
N ASP A 110 -2.28 -7.63 19.79
CA ASP A 110 -2.09 -7.92 18.37
C ASP A 110 -1.83 -6.59 17.62
N GLN A 111 -2.88 -5.92 17.12
CA GLN A 111 -2.82 -4.64 16.41
C GLN A 111 -4.07 -3.80 16.74
N VAL A 112 -3.97 -2.47 16.83
CA VAL A 112 -5.13 -1.60 17.10
C VAL A 112 -5.84 -1.23 15.80
N TYR A 113 -7.12 -1.59 15.65
CA TYR A 113 -8.00 -1.16 14.55
C TYR A 113 -8.98 -0.06 15.02
N SER A 114 -9.66 -0.23 16.16
CA SER A 114 -10.69 0.72 16.63
C SER A 114 -10.13 1.81 17.55
N CYS A 115 -9.14 2.59 17.11
CA CYS A 115 -8.74 3.79 17.84
C CYS A 115 -9.73 4.95 17.61
N ARG A 116 -9.45 6.13 18.21
CA ARG A 116 -10.32 7.33 18.09
C ARG A 116 -10.03 8.19 16.86
N ALA A 117 -9.11 7.78 16.00
CA ALA A 117 -8.68 8.54 14.84
C ALA A 117 -9.08 7.78 13.58
N GLU A 118 -9.76 8.47 12.68
CA GLU A 118 -10.12 7.94 11.36
C GLU A 118 -8.91 8.03 10.41
N PRO A 119 -8.79 7.10 9.45
CA PRO A 119 -7.79 7.18 8.40
C PRO A 119 -7.85 8.46 7.58
N ARG A 120 -6.69 8.86 7.08
CA ARG A 120 -6.48 9.95 6.13
C ARG A 120 -5.90 9.38 4.85
N ASP A 121 -5.96 10.14 3.75
CA ASP A 121 -5.51 9.70 2.42
C ASP A 121 -4.06 9.17 2.43
N ILE A 122 -3.17 9.81 3.22
CA ILE A 122 -1.78 9.37 3.41
C ILE A 122 -1.66 7.94 4.00
N HIS A 123 -2.65 7.48 4.78
CA HIS A 123 -2.68 6.12 5.34
C HIS A 123 -3.16 5.12 4.29
N TYR A 124 -4.24 5.43 3.56
CA TYR A 124 -4.71 4.61 2.44
C TYR A 124 -3.64 4.48 1.34
N ARG A 125 -3.00 5.60 0.96
CA ARG A 125 -1.93 5.62 -0.05
C ARG A 125 -0.71 4.77 0.38
N ALA A 126 -0.34 4.81 1.66
CA ALA A 126 0.74 3.98 2.19
C ALA A 126 0.43 2.47 2.14
N VAL A 127 -0.84 2.10 2.34
CA VAL A 127 -1.31 0.71 2.19
C VAL A 127 -1.32 0.32 0.71
N ALA A 128 -1.91 1.14 -0.16
CA ALA A 128 -2.06 0.88 -1.59
C ALA A 128 -0.71 0.77 -2.34
N GLU A 129 0.24 1.68 -2.09
CA GLU A 129 1.60 1.60 -2.67
C GLU A 129 2.38 0.36 -2.21
N THR A 130 1.92 -0.29 -1.14
CA THR A 130 2.48 -1.54 -0.62
C THR A 130 1.51 -2.72 -0.74
N ALA A 131 0.45 -2.62 -1.54
CA ALA A 131 -0.62 -3.62 -1.62
C ALA A 131 -0.07 -5.04 -1.86
N GLY A 132 -0.52 -5.99 -1.05
CA GLY A 132 -0.03 -7.37 -1.05
C GLY A 132 1.41 -7.58 -0.60
N GLU A 133 2.22 -6.55 -0.33
CA GLU A 133 3.61 -6.73 0.13
C GLU A 133 3.64 -7.17 1.59
N VAL A 134 4.27 -8.32 1.83
CA VAL A 134 4.54 -8.91 3.15
C VAL A 134 6.02 -9.28 3.30
N LEU A 135 6.45 -9.40 4.54
CA LEU A 135 7.79 -9.85 4.92
C LEU A 135 7.83 -11.38 4.99
N MET A 136 8.77 -11.98 4.27
CA MET A 136 9.00 -13.42 4.27
C MET A 136 10.47 -13.75 4.54
N TYR A 137 10.71 -14.81 5.32
CA TYR A 137 12.02 -15.40 5.49
C TYR A 137 11.98 -16.90 5.22
N ARG A 138 12.84 -17.41 4.31
CA ARG A 138 12.89 -18.83 3.91
C ARG A 138 11.48 -19.43 3.66
N ASN A 139 10.71 -18.79 2.77
CA ASN A 139 9.32 -19.17 2.42
C ASN A 139 8.31 -19.15 3.59
N THR A 140 8.61 -18.42 4.67
CA THR A 140 7.74 -18.28 5.86
C THR A 140 7.35 -16.81 6.05
N VAL A 141 6.06 -16.48 6.09
CA VAL A 141 5.60 -15.10 6.41
C VAL A 141 5.98 -14.76 7.85
N VAL A 142 6.75 -13.71 8.09
CA VAL A 142 7.26 -13.42 9.43
C VAL A 142 6.22 -12.68 10.26
N ALA A 143 6.28 -12.80 11.58
CA ALA A 143 5.35 -12.11 12.48
C ALA A 143 5.49 -10.58 12.41
N ALA A 144 6.65 -10.05 12.01
CA ALA A 144 6.87 -8.62 11.79
C ALA A 144 6.45 -7.72 12.97
N PHE A 145 6.82 -8.11 14.20
CA PHE A 145 6.51 -7.34 15.40
C PHE A 145 6.90 -5.86 15.27
N TYR A 146 6.16 -4.97 15.92
CA TYR A 146 6.49 -3.56 16.02
C TYR A 146 5.96 -3.00 17.35
N VAL A 147 6.56 -1.90 17.80
CA VAL A 147 6.18 -1.16 19.01
C VAL A 147 6.52 0.32 18.83
N ALA A 148 6.06 1.19 19.73
CA ALA A 148 6.40 2.61 19.70
C ALA A 148 7.92 2.87 19.73
N GLY A 149 8.65 2.17 20.61
CA GLY A 149 10.08 2.38 20.85
C GLY A 149 10.38 3.76 21.47
N ALA A 150 11.65 3.97 21.82
CA ALA A 150 12.11 5.29 22.25
C ALA A 150 12.15 6.27 21.06
N ILE A 151 12.04 7.56 21.37
CA ILE A 151 12.17 8.66 20.40
C ILE A 151 13.67 8.95 20.22
N PRO A 152 14.30 8.58 19.10
CA PRO A 152 15.75 8.72 18.96
C PRO A 152 16.17 10.19 18.83
N SER A 153 17.24 10.57 19.53
CA SER A 153 17.90 11.87 19.37
C SER A 153 19.11 11.83 18.41
N THR A 154 19.47 10.64 17.90
CA THR A 154 20.68 10.41 17.11
C THR A 154 20.45 10.51 15.60
N PRO A 155 21.49 10.83 14.80
CA PRO A 155 21.39 10.85 13.34
C PRO A 155 21.24 9.49 12.66
N ASP A 156 21.52 8.38 13.36
CA ASP A 156 21.35 7.01 12.87
C ASP A 156 20.02 6.38 13.28
N CYS A 157 19.16 7.13 13.98
CA CYS A 157 17.84 6.72 14.47
C CYS A 157 17.85 5.51 15.42
N VAL A 158 18.99 5.28 16.09
CA VAL A 158 19.14 4.33 17.20
C VAL A 158 19.20 5.12 18.51
N PRO A 159 18.22 4.99 19.42
CA PRO A 159 18.08 5.88 20.57
C PRO A 159 19.29 5.80 21.51
N ALA A 160 19.72 6.97 21.97
CA ALA A 160 20.79 7.12 22.94
C ALA A 160 20.32 6.75 24.36
N ALA A 161 21.28 6.45 25.24
CA ALA A 161 20.98 6.20 26.64
C ALA A 161 20.38 7.45 27.30
N GLY A 162 19.11 7.36 27.71
CA GLY A 162 18.34 8.46 28.30
C GLY A 162 17.35 9.14 27.33
N ASP A 163 17.29 8.71 26.06
CA ASP A 163 16.23 9.10 25.15
C ASP A 163 14.84 8.73 25.69
N ARG A 164 13.84 9.51 25.29
CA ARG A 164 12.49 9.41 25.85
C ARG A 164 11.76 8.18 25.28
N ASP A 165 11.45 7.22 26.15
CA ASP A 165 10.59 6.06 25.87
C ASP A 165 9.29 6.17 26.68
N PRO A 166 8.22 6.82 26.15
CA PRO A 166 6.99 7.08 26.90
C PRO A 166 6.20 5.80 27.25
N THR A 167 6.34 4.77 26.42
CA THR A 167 5.60 3.49 26.52
C THR A 167 6.44 2.41 27.20
N SER A 168 7.73 2.65 27.44
CA SER A 168 8.69 1.65 27.90
C SER A 168 8.68 0.41 26.98
N THR A 169 8.88 0.62 25.69
CA THR A 169 8.86 -0.47 24.68
C THR A 169 10.18 -0.65 23.92
N GLU A 170 11.15 0.24 24.09
CA GLU A 170 12.43 0.20 23.38
C GLU A 170 13.19 -1.12 23.59
N ARG A 171 13.08 -1.72 24.78
CA ARG A 171 13.69 -3.03 25.10
C ARG A 171 13.25 -4.20 24.20
N TRP A 172 12.21 -4.02 23.38
CA TRP A 172 11.72 -5.03 22.45
C TRP A 172 12.23 -4.82 21.02
N VAL A 173 12.66 -3.60 20.67
CA VAL A 173 13.10 -3.18 19.34
C VAL A 173 14.43 -3.85 19.00
N THR A 174 14.64 -4.15 17.71
CA THR A 174 15.85 -4.85 17.25
C THR A 174 16.51 -4.15 16.07
N TYR A 175 17.79 -3.80 16.21
CA TYR A 175 18.56 -3.10 15.19
C TYR A 175 19.32 -4.12 14.32
N ASN A 176 18.72 -4.48 13.19
CA ASN A 176 19.14 -5.57 12.31
C ASN A 176 19.76 -5.15 10.97
N ARG A 177 19.93 -3.85 10.73
CA ARG A 177 20.75 -3.34 9.62
C ARG A 177 22.12 -4.03 9.58
N GLY A 178 22.51 -4.53 8.41
CA GLY A 178 23.75 -5.28 8.18
C GLY A 178 23.77 -6.72 8.73
N ARG A 179 22.64 -7.24 9.27
CA ARG A 179 22.52 -8.62 9.76
C ARG A 179 21.64 -9.46 8.85
N SER A 180 21.98 -10.75 8.76
CA SER A 180 21.26 -11.75 7.96
C SER A 180 21.32 -13.13 8.63
N GLY A 181 20.62 -14.11 8.07
CA GLY A 181 20.75 -15.50 8.51
C GLY A 181 20.26 -15.68 9.94
N ASP A 182 21.12 -16.30 10.75
CA ASP A 182 20.91 -16.54 12.17
C ASP A 182 21.55 -15.42 13.04
N ASP A 183 22.23 -14.43 12.43
CA ASP A 183 22.90 -13.31 13.13
C ASP A 183 21.93 -12.17 13.50
N VAL A 184 20.69 -12.18 13.00
CA VAL A 184 19.65 -11.21 13.39
C VAL A 184 19.30 -11.32 14.87
N ILE A 185 19.09 -10.17 15.48
CA ILE A 185 18.50 -10.05 16.81
C ILE A 185 17.01 -10.32 16.67
N GLN A 186 16.55 -11.42 17.25
CA GLN A 186 15.13 -11.74 17.42
C GLN A 186 14.56 -10.97 18.62
N THR A 187 13.31 -10.52 18.52
CA THR A 187 12.65 -9.80 19.63
C THR A 187 12.12 -10.80 20.67
N PRO A 188 12.21 -10.51 21.99
CA PRO A 188 11.60 -11.35 23.02
C PRO A 188 10.07 -11.25 23.08
N LEU A 189 9.42 -10.43 22.24
CA LEU A 189 7.97 -10.48 22.02
C LEU A 189 7.51 -11.81 21.37
N GLY A 190 8.39 -12.43 20.59
CA GLY A 190 8.23 -13.79 20.08
C GLY A 190 9.16 -14.78 20.77
N TRP A 191 8.94 -16.07 20.53
CA TRP A 191 9.92 -17.09 20.93
C TRP A 191 11.27 -16.83 20.25
N VAL A 192 12.35 -16.79 21.04
CA VAL A 192 13.72 -16.57 20.56
C VAL A 192 14.42 -17.91 20.41
N ASP A 193 14.67 -18.30 19.17
CA ASP A 193 15.42 -19.48 18.72
C ASP A 193 15.73 -19.30 17.22
N PRO A 194 16.96 -19.58 16.73
CA PRO A 194 17.28 -19.48 15.30
C PRO A 194 16.39 -20.31 14.37
N ARG A 195 15.73 -21.36 14.89
CA ARG A 195 14.75 -22.17 14.16
C ARG A 195 13.40 -21.48 14.01
N ASN A 196 13.12 -20.44 14.79
CA ASN A 196 11.89 -19.66 14.68
C ASN A 196 11.96 -18.63 13.54
N LEU A 197 11.71 -19.09 12.32
CA LEU A 197 11.73 -18.26 11.11
C LEU A 197 10.70 -17.12 11.15
N ARG A 198 9.65 -17.19 12.00
CA ARG A 198 8.65 -16.12 12.17
C ARG A 198 9.19 -14.92 12.92
N ASN A 199 10.15 -15.11 13.82
CA ASN A 199 10.73 -14.04 14.62
C ASN A 199 11.98 -13.51 13.92
N ARG A 200 11.86 -12.31 13.34
CA ARG A 200 12.95 -11.63 12.62
C ARG A 200 13.36 -10.29 13.21
N GLY A 201 12.75 -9.92 14.34
CA GLY A 201 12.97 -8.63 15.00
C GLY A 201 11.68 -7.88 15.31
N CYS A 202 11.83 -6.65 15.78
CA CYS A 202 10.77 -5.72 16.09
C CYS A 202 11.13 -4.29 15.62
N ASN A 203 10.20 -3.66 14.91
CA ASN A 203 10.31 -2.28 14.43
C ASN A 203 9.92 -1.26 15.51
N SER A 204 10.59 -0.10 15.53
CA SER A 204 10.25 1.07 16.35
C SER A 204 9.47 2.08 15.52
N GLN A 205 8.22 2.38 15.85
CA GLN A 205 7.39 3.38 15.14
C GLN A 205 8.06 4.77 15.14
N ASN A 206 8.65 5.16 16.28
CA ASN A 206 9.41 6.41 16.42
C ASN A 206 10.72 6.39 15.61
N GLY A 207 11.43 5.26 15.59
CA GLY A 207 12.67 5.10 14.83
C GLY A 207 12.45 5.03 13.32
N ALA A 208 11.41 4.33 12.86
CA ALA A 208 10.97 4.34 11.47
C ALA A 208 10.61 5.75 10.99
N ASN A 209 9.92 6.54 11.81
CA ASN A 209 9.62 7.94 11.51
C ASN A 209 10.90 8.80 11.41
N CYS A 210 11.87 8.59 12.31
CA CYS A 210 13.20 9.21 12.22
C CYS A 210 13.92 8.83 10.91
N LEU A 211 13.90 7.55 10.52
CA LEU A 211 14.55 7.07 9.29
C LEU A 211 13.88 7.65 8.04
N SER A 212 12.55 7.74 8.01
CA SER A 212 11.80 8.37 6.93
C SER A 212 12.16 9.86 6.79
N ARG A 213 12.27 10.59 7.91
CA ARG A 213 12.77 11.99 7.94
C ARG A 213 14.22 12.14 7.48
N ALA A 214 15.03 11.10 7.69
CA ALA A 214 16.39 11.01 7.17
C ALA A 214 16.44 10.57 5.68
N GLY A 215 15.31 10.50 4.99
CA GLY A 215 15.20 10.18 3.56
C GLY A 215 15.36 8.69 3.24
N ARG A 216 15.07 7.79 4.17
CA ARG A 216 15.06 6.34 3.93
C ARG A 216 13.74 5.89 3.34
N ASP A 217 13.81 5.07 2.29
CA ASP A 217 12.65 4.36 1.78
C ASP A 217 12.19 3.25 2.74
N TYR A 218 10.93 2.85 2.58
CA TYR A 218 10.30 1.88 3.46
C TYR A 218 10.96 0.50 3.43
N ARG A 219 11.59 0.08 2.32
CA ARG A 219 12.29 -1.20 2.21
C ARG A 219 13.61 -1.17 2.98
N ASP A 220 14.32 -0.04 2.94
CA ASP A 220 15.46 0.26 3.82
C ASP A 220 15.05 0.23 5.31
N ILE A 221 13.92 0.83 5.67
CA ILE A 221 13.36 0.80 7.03
C ILE A 221 13.02 -0.64 7.47
N LEU A 222 12.39 -1.43 6.60
CA LEU A 222 12.05 -2.83 6.91
C LEU A 222 13.32 -3.68 7.11
N ARG A 223 14.35 -3.55 6.26
CA ARG A 223 15.65 -4.23 6.44
C ARG A 223 16.37 -3.79 7.72
N PHE A 224 16.27 -2.52 8.07
CA PHE A 224 16.87 -1.97 9.29
C PHE A 224 16.39 -2.67 10.56
N TYR A 225 15.12 -3.10 10.62
CA TYR A 225 14.55 -3.79 11.79
C TYR A 225 14.45 -5.31 11.66
N TYR A 226 14.30 -5.85 10.44
CA TYR A 226 14.05 -7.28 10.20
C TYR A 226 15.20 -8.04 9.52
N GLY A 227 16.31 -7.35 9.19
CA GLY A 227 17.53 -7.89 8.58
C GLY A 227 17.60 -7.72 7.07
N GLU A 228 18.82 -7.69 6.51
CA GLU A 228 19.08 -7.41 5.09
C GLU A 228 18.51 -8.50 4.16
N ASP A 229 18.46 -9.75 4.64
CA ASP A 229 17.92 -10.90 3.92
C ASP A 229 16.41 -11.14 4.13
N ILE A 230 15.67 -10.15 4.67
CA ILE A 230 14.21 -10.20 4.67
C ILE A 230 13.68 -10.05 3.24
N GLY A 231 12.89 -11.04 2.79
CA GLY A 231 12.17 -10.95 1.53
C GLY A 231 10.98 -10.02 1.69
N ILE A 232 10.82 -9.06 0.78
CA ILE A 232 9.60 -8.29 0.63
C ILE A 232 8.89 -8.91 -0.58
N VAL A 233 7.85 -9.68 -0.33
CA VAL A 233 7.16 -10.51 -1.33
C VAL A 233 5.74 -9.98 -1.49
N ARG A 234 5.34 -9.75 -2.74
CA ARG A 234 3.95 -9.38 -3.05
C ARG A 234 3.11 -10.65 -3.25
N ALA A 235 2.00 -10.74 -2.52
CA ALA A 235 1.00 -11.78 -2.71
C ALA A 235 0.30 -11.64 -4.07
N VAL A 236 -0.33 -12.72 -4.55
CA VAL A 236 -1.13 -12.77 -5.78
C VAL A 236 -2.61 -12.98 -5.44
N GLY A 237 -3.52 -12.28 -6.09
CA GLY A 237 -4.95 -12.54 -5.89
C GLY A 237 -5.83 -11.37 -6.33
N PRO A 238 -7.17 -11.54 -6.28
CA PRO A 238 -8.11 -10.58 -6.85
C PRO A 238 -8.21 -9.24 -6.11
N CYS A 239 -7.61 -9.13 -4.91
CA CYS A 239 -7.62 -7.92 -4.08
C CYS A 239 -6.27 -7.18 -4.04
N VAL A 240 -5.25 -7.66 -4.77
CA VAL A 240 -3.93 -7.01 -4.84
C VAL A 240 -3.44 -6.97 -6.29
N PRO A 241 -2.66 -5.95 -6.72
CA PRO A 241 -2.15 -5.89 -8.09
C PRO A 241 -1.22 -7.07 -8.43
N ASP A 242 -1.39 -7.66 -9.63
CA ASP A 242 -0.65 -8.85 -10.06
C ASP A 242 0.89 -8.60 -10.11
N PRO A 243 1.72 -9.34 -9.36
CA PRO A 243 3.18 -9.24 -9.39
C PRO A 243 3.85 -9.76 -10.67
N GLY A 244 3.12 -10.50 -11.52
CA GLY A 244 3.64 -11.23 -12.67
C GLY A 244 3.32 -10.61 -14.03
N GLN A 245 2.35 -9.69 -14.11
CA GLN A 245 2.16 -8.88 -15.32
C GLN A 245 3.26 -7.81 -15.41
N PRO A 246 4.04 -7.74 -16.51
CA PRO A 246 4.59 -6.45 -16.90
C PRO A 246 3.40 -5.52 -17.19
N ASP A 247 3.59 -4.21 -16.99
CA ASP A 247 2.55 -3.24 -17.30
C ASP A 247 2.08 -3.41 -18.76
N GLN A 248 0.83 -3.82 -18.86
CA GLN A 248 0.11 -4.22 -20.06
C GLN A 248 -1.34 -3.84 -19.79
N GLY A 249 -1.61 -2.54 -19.71
CA GLY A 249 -2.97 -2.04 -19.84
C GLY A 249 -3.62 -2.60 -21.12
N PRO A 250 -4.97 -2.65 -21.21
CA PRO A 250 -5.63 -2.87 -22.48
C PRO A 250 -5.10 -1.83 -23.48
N GLN A 251 -4.44 -2.27 -24.56
CA GLN A 251 -3.43 -1.45 -25.25
C GLN A 251 -3.90 -0.05 -25.65
N VAL A 252 -3.18 0.96 -25.15
CA VAL A 252 -2.77 2.18 -25.87
C VAL A 252 -1.39 2.61 -25.33
N ASP A 253 -0.52 3.10 -26.21
CA ASP A 253 0.94 3.19 -25.96
C ASP A 253 1.37 4.32 -25.01
N MET A 254 1.79 3.92 -23.80
CA MET A 254 3.00 4.35 -23.08
C MET A 254 3.50 5.81 -23.16
N ALA A 255 3.26 6.62 -22.10
CA ALA A 255 4.23 7.63 -21.61
C ALA A 255 3.94 8.17 -20.18
N VAL A 256 4.56 7.54 -19.17
CA VAL A 256 5.14 8.07 -17.89
C VAL A 256 4.41 9.13 -17.02
N VAL A 257 4.49 8.87 -15.70
CA VAL A 257 4.28 9.71 -14.48
C VAL A 257 2.84 9.95 -13.98
N ASP A 258 2.77 9.92 -12.64
CA ASP A 258 1.69 10.16 -11.67
C ASP A 258 0.30 9.52 -11.90
N ALA A 259 -0.06 8.64 -10.95
CA ALA A 259 -1.41 8.15 -10.74
C ALA A 259 -1.59 7.75 -9.27
N GLU A 260 -2.38 8.54 -8.54
CA GLU A 260 -3.05 8.07 -7.33
C GLU A 260 -3.90 6.82 -7.63
N VAL A 261 -4.22 6.04 -6.61
CA VAL A 261 -5.41 5.17 -6.72
C VAL A 261 -6.60 6.11 -6.92
N PRO A 262 -7.43 5.95 -7.97
CA PRO A 262 -8.54 6.85 -8.22
C PRO A 262 -9.44 6.92 -6.99
N ALA A 263 -9.51 8.10 -6.37
CA ALA A 263 -10.32 8.31 -5.18
C ALA A 263 -11.76 7.89 -5.49
N MET A 264 -12.30 6.93 -4.73
CA MET A 264 -13.67 6.44 -4.93
C MET A 264 -14.62 7.64 -4.97
N CYS A 265 -15.56 7.66 -5.92
CA CYS A 265 -16.45 8.80 -6.08
C CYS A 265 -17.17 9.13 -4.76
N PRO A 266 -16.85 10.29 -4.14
CA PRO A 266 -17.36 10.59 -2.83
C PRO A 266 -18.81 11.00 -2.94
N THR A 267 -19.58 10.78 -1.87
CA THR A 267 -20.99 11.18 -1.84
C THR A 267 -21.13 12.38 -0.90
N ALA A 268 -21.65 13.51 -1.38
CA ALA A 268 -21.95 14.64 -0.50
C ALA A 268 -23.16 14.34 0.38
N GLY A 269 -23.22 14.90 1.58
CA GLY A 269 -24.35 14.74 2.50
C GLY A 269 -24.74 16.06 3.12
N ALA A 270 -25.93 16.13 3.72
CA ALA A 270 -26.49 17.39 4.24
C ALA A 270 -25.56 18.13 5.23
N ASP A 271 -24.73 17.40 5.97
CA ASP A 271 -23.70 17.92 6.89
C ASP A 271 -22.26 17.52 6.48
N ARG A 272 -22.05 16.97 5.27
CA ARG A 272 -20.75 16.47 4.78
C ARG A 272 -20.43 16.96 3.38
N ALA A 273 -19.48 17.88 3.27
CA ALA A 273 -18.91 18.28 1.99
C ALA A 273 -18.16 17.10 1.32
N ALA A 274 -18.20 17.05 -0.01
CA ALA A 274 -17.46 16.09 -0.83
C ALA A 274 -16.67 16.83 -1.92
N ILE A 275 -15.49 16.29 -2.27
CA ILE A 275 -14.60 16.83 -3.31
C ILE A 275 -14.39 15.77 -4.38
N PHE A 276 -15.00 15.98 -5.55
CA PHE A 276 -14.89 15.16 -6.74
C PHE A 276 -13.69 15.66 -7.53
N ASP A 277 -12.59 14.93 -7.43
CA ASP A 277 -11.31 15.28 -8.04
C ASP A 277 -11.21 14.84 -9.51
N ASP A 278 -10.30 15.41 -10.30
CA ASP A 278 -10.06 14.99 -11.69
C ASP A 278 -9.21 13.71 -11.83
N LEU A 279 -8.63 13.19 -10.74
CA LEU A 279 -8.10 11.82 -10.66
C LEU A 279 -9.15 10.79 -10.20
N ALA A 280 -10.35 11.21 -9.80
CA ALA A 280 -11.42 10.30 -9.37
C ALA A 280 -12.16 9.65 -10.57
N PRO A 281 -12.69 8.41 -10.45
CA PRO A 281 -13.40 7.71 -11.55
C PRO A 281 -14.66 8.41 -12.08
N CYS A 282 -15.12 9.45 -11.38
CA CYS A 282 -16.31 10.24 -11.70
C CYS A 282 -15.99 11.32 -12.72
N PHE A 283 -14.71 11.68 -12.87
CA PHE A 283 -14.26 12.63 -13.89
C PHE A 283 -14.02 11.89 -15.21
N ALA A 284 -14.88 12.17 -16.18
CA ALA A 284 -14.74 11.72 -17.55
C ALA A 284 -14.19 12.86 -18.41
N ARG A 285 -13.25 12.54 -19.30
CA ARG A 285 -12.73 13.45 -20.33
C ARG A 285 -13.14 12.95 -21.70
N THR A 286 -13.57 13.85 -22.57
CA THR A 286 -13.91 13.57 -23.96
C THR A 286 -13.34 14.67 -24.86
N CYS A 287 -13.04 14.32 -26.11
CA CYS A 287 -12.73 15.25 -27.21
C CYS A 287 -13.28 14.65 -28.52
N GLN A 288 -13.70 15.47 -29.48
CA GLN A 288 -14.10 14.98 -30.81
C GLN A 288 -12.91 14.89 -31.78
N SER A 289 -11.94 15.79 -31.67
CA SER A 289 -10.87 15.99 -32.67
C SER A 289 -9.47 15.48 -32.28
N GLY A 290 -9.39 14.50 -31.37
CA GLY A 290 -8.14 13.86 -30.95
C GLY A 290 -7.98 13.85 -29.45
N ASP A 291 -6.75 13.94 -28.95
CA ASP A 291 -6.46 14.12 -27.53
C ASP A 291 -5.71 15.44 -27.34
N TRP A 292 -6.39 16.41 -26.70
CA TRP A 292 -5.90 17.76 -26.45
C TRP A 292 -5.68 18.04 -24.95
N TRP A 293 -5.81 17.02 -24.11
CA TRP A 293 -5.66 17.13 -22.66
C TRP A 293 -4.17 17.12 -22.27
N THR A 294 -3.74 18.10 -21.49
CA THR A 294 -2.38 18.18 -20.94
C THR A 294 -2.43 18.21 -19.41
N PRO A 295 -1.83 17.24 -18.70
CA PRO A 295 -1.79 17.24 -17.24
C PRO A 295 -0.81 18.31 -16.73
N VAL A 296 -1.04 18.80 -15.50
CA VAL A 296 -0.15 19.73 -14.81
C VAL A 296 -0.06 19.39 -13.32
N ASP A 297 1.15 19.50 -12.76
CA ASP A 297 1.47 19.22 -11.35
C ASP A 297 1.01 20.37 -10.42
N ALA A 298 -0.28 20.71 -10.48
CA ALA A 298 -0.87 21.83 -9.76
C ALA A 298 -2.38 21.66 -9.60
N GLY A 299 -2.89 21.76 -8.37
CA GLY A 299 -4.32 21.70 -8.11
C GLY A 299 -4.67 21.17 -6.73
N TYR A 300 -5.91 20.72 -6.58
CA TYR A 300 -6.21 19.73 -5.55
C TYR A 300 -5.46 18.42 -5.89
N ALA A 301 -5.15 17.60 -4.88
CA ALA A 301 -4.35 16.37 -5.05
C ALA A 301 -2.98 16.53 -5.79
N GLU A 302 -2.47 17.76 -5.94
CA GLU A 302 -1.29 18.10 -6.75
C GLU A 302 -1.44 17.80 -8.26
N HIS A 303 -2.67 17.68 -8.77
CA HIS A 303 -2.96 17.39 -10.18
C HIS A 303 -4.07 18.30 -10.74
N ALA A 304 -4.01 18.57 -12.05
CA ALA A 304 -5.11 19.11 -12.85
C ALA A 304 -4.91 18.78 -14.34
N TRP A 305 -5.97 18.88 -15.14
CA TRP A 305 -5.87 18.86 -16.61
C TRP A 305 -6.06 20.25 -17.22
N THR A 306 -5.44 20.46 -18.39
CA THR A 306 -5.64 21.67 -19.20
C THR A 306 -5.98 21.35 -20.64
N THR A 307 -6.75 22.22 -21.28
CA THR A 307 -6.98 22.25 -22.74
C THR A 307 -6.65 23.65 -23.30
N GLY A 308 -6.68 23.78 -24.62
CA GLY A 308 -6.79 25.10 -25.26
C GLY A 308 -8.20 25.68 -25.14
N THR A 309 -8.35 26.94 -25.50
CA THR A 309 -9.64 27.59 -25.71
C THR A 309 -10.04 27.57 -27.18
N LEU A 310 -11.34 27.47 -27.47
CA LEU A 310 -11.91 27.59 -28.81
C LEU A 310 -12.84 28.81 -28.93
N ASP A 311 -12.76 29.46 -30.09
CA ASP A 311 -13.70 30.47 -30.58
C ASP A 311 -14.74 29.79 -31.51
N THR A 312 -15.53 28.89 -30.92
CA THR A 312 -16.56 28.07 -31.56
C THR A 312 -17.84 28.07 -30.72
N GLU A 313 -18.98 27.69 -31.31
CA GLU A 313 -20.24 27.52 -30.57
C GLU A 313 -20.38 26.16 -29.87
N ALA A 314 -19.55 25.18 -30.26
CA ALA A 314 -19.56 23.83 -29.72
C ALA A 314 -18.19 23.47 -29.16
N ASP A 315 -18.21 22.79 -28.02
CA ASP A 315 -17.03 22.20 -27.39
C ASP A 315 -16.46 21.10 -28.30
N ASP A 316 -15.14 21.11 -28.49
CA ASP A 316 -14.43 19.92 -28.97
C ASP A 316 -14.17 18.98 -27.79
N CYS A 317 -13.62 19.52 -26.69
CA CYS A 317 -13.32 18.79 -25.47
C CYS A 317 -14.22 19.17 -24.29
N GLU A 318 -14.74 18.16 -23.58
CA GLU A 318 -15.52 18.30 -22.34
C GLU A 318 -14.91 17.44 -21.22
N GLY A 319 -14.74 18.06 -20.04
CA GLY A 319 -14.46 17.37 -18.78
C GLY A 319 -15.70 17.37 -17.90
N ARG A 320 -16.11 16.22 -17.37
CA ARG A 320 -17.38 16.02 -16.65
C ARG A 320 -17.16 15.23 -15.36
N TRP A 321 -17.38 15.86 -14.22
CA TRP A 321 -17.49 15.22 -12.90
C TRP A 321 -18.93 14.74 -12.69
N THR A 322 -19.12 13.43 -12.58
CA THR A 322 -20.38 12.84 -12.10
C THR A 322 -20.46 13.01 -10.58
N VAL A 323 -21.49 13.69 -10.07
CA VAL A 323 -21.61 14.02 -8.64
C VAL A 323 -22.75 13.25 -7.98
N THR A 324 -22.56 12.82 -6.73
CA THR A 324 -23.54 12.04 -5.96
C THR A 324 -23.82 12.67 -4.61
N VAL A 325 -25.06 12.48 -4.11
CA VAL A 325 -25.48 12.94 -2.78
C VAL A 325 -26.21 11.82 -2.02
N ASP A 326 -26.11 11.78 -0.68
CA ASP A 326 -26.81 10.78 0.16
C ASP A 326 -28.13 11.30 0.74
N ALA A 327 -28.39 12.60 0.65
CA ALA A 327 -29.64 13.26 1.03
C ALA A 327 -30.09 14.25 -0.05
N PRO A 328 -31.41 14.40 -0.31
CA PRO A 328 -31.90 15.47 -1.17
C PRO A 328 -31.77 16.83 -0.48
N GLY A 329 -31.31 17.84 -1.22
CA GLY A 329 -31.10 19.18 -0.67
C GLY A 329 -30.41 20.15 -1.63
N THR A 330 -30.27 21.40 -1.19
CA THR A 330 -29.61 22.47 -1.94
C THR A 330 -28.14 22.58 -1.56
N TYR A 331 -27.24 22.12 -2.43
CA TYR A 331 -25.79 22.13 -2.20
C TYR A 331 -25.13 23.34 -2.87
N ALA A 332 -24.12 23.93 -2.21
CA ALA A 332 -23.21 24.89 -2.81
C ALA A 332 -22.17 24.15 -3.66
N VAL A 333 -22.19 24.41 -4.97
CA VAL A 333 -21.23 23.82 -5.92
C VAL A 333 -20.09 24.82 -6.14
N SER A 334 -18.86 24.40 -5.79
CA SER A 334 -17.63 25.15 -6.06
C SER A 334 -16.71 24.36 -6.99
N VAL A 335 -15.87 25.06 -7.75
CA VAL A 335 -14.78 24.46 -8.55
C VAL A 335 -13.45 25.01 -8.09
N HIS A 336 -12.38 24.22 -8.16
CA HIS A 336 -11.04 24.69 -7.89
C HIS A 336 -10.40 25.24 -9.17
N VAL A 337 -9.58 26.28 -9.01
CA VAL A 337 -8.75 26.84 -10.08
C VAL A 337 -7.31 26.81 -9.57
N PRO A 338 -6.40 26.03 -10.17
CA PRO A 338 -5.01 25.97 -9.71
C PRO A 338 -4.23 27.23 -10.06
N ALA A 339 -3.06 27.39 -9.44
CA ALA A 339 -2.04 28.32 -9.93
C ALA A 339 -1.16 27.59 -10.94
N VAL A 340 -1.23 27.96 -12.21
CA VAL A 340 -0.40 27.40 -13.29
C VAL A 340 0.36 28.51 -14.02
N ASP A 341 1.50 28.17 -14.64
CA ASP A 341 2.35 29.12 -15.39
C ASP A 341 1.83 29.35 -16.82
N ALA A 342 0.56 29.76 -16.94
CA ALA A 342 -0.10 30.07 -18.21
C ALA A 342 -1.21 31.14 -18.02
N PRO A 343 -1.51 31.97 -19.04
CA PRO A 343 -2.73 32.77 -19.04
C PRO A 343 -3.96 31.86 -19.01
N LEU A 344 -4.88 32.11 -18.08
CA LEU A 344 -6.10 31.31 -17.94
C LEU A 344 -7.32 31.96 -18.60
N SER A 345 -8.28 31.13 -18.97
CA SER A 345 -9.55 31.55 -19.57
C SER A 345 -10.33 32.47 -18.65
N HIS A 346 -10.90 33.53 -19.23
CA HIS A 346 -11.88 34.38 -18.56
C HIS A 346 -13.34 34.01 -18.92
N GLY A 347 -13.51 33.08 -19.87
CA GLY A 347 -14.79 32.58 -20.39
C GLY A 347 -15.08 31.10 -20.09
N ALA A 348 -14.59 30.54 -18.98
CA ALA A 348 -14.78 29.12 -18.66
C ALA A 348 -16.27 28.79 -18.38
N ARG A 349 -16.93 28.05 -19.28
CA ARG A 349 -18.37 27.73 -19.23
C ARG A 349 -18.65 26.43 -18.49
N TYR A 350 -18.90 26.52 -17.19
CA TYR A 350 -19.32 25.36 -16.40
C TYR A 350 -20.82 25.09 -16.58
N ARG A 351 -21.20 23.83 -16.80
CA ARG A 351 -22.58 23.35 -16.82
C ARG A 351 -22.83 22.50 -15.58
N VAL A 352 -23.83 22.84 -14.78
CA VAL A 352 -24.23 22.05 -13.60
C VAL A 352 -25.54 21.34 -13.92
N GLY A 353 -25.52 20.01 -13.99
CA GLY A 353 -26.72 19.17 -14.10
C GLY A 353 -27.23 18.78 -12.73
N HIS A 354 -28.47 19.12 -12.44
CA HIS A 354 -29.12 19.00 -11.14
C HIS A 354 -30.62 18.66 -11.30
N VAL A 355 -31.37 18.50 -10.20
CA VAL A 355 -32.79 18.08 -10.22
C VAL A 355 -33.69 19.00 -11.07
N GLY A 356 -33.31 20.28 -11.23
CA GLY A 356 -34.09 21.28 -11.97
C GLY A 356 -33.78 21.35 -13.47
N GLY A 357 -32.71 20.69 -13.95
CA GLY A 357 -32.23 20.81 -15.32
C GLY A 357 -30.71 20.99 -15.38
N VAL A 358 -30.26 21.83 -16.31
CA VAL A 358 -28.84 22.20 -16.47
C VAL A 358 -28.73 23.72 -16.51
N ASP A 359 -27.94 24.29 -15.59
CA ASP A 359 -27.58 25.71 -15.57
C ASP A 359 -26.14 25.91 -16.08
N GLU A 360 -25.90 26.96 -16.87
CA GLU A 360 -24.55 27.39 -17.27
C GLU A 360 -24.06 28.56 -16.41
N VAL A 361 -22.81 28.48 -15.94
CA VAL A 361 -22.12 29.51 -15.16
C VAL A 361 -20.76 29.78 -15.78
N VAL A 362 -20.52 31.02 -16.18
CA VAL A 362 -19.21 31.46 -16.68
C VAL A 362 -18.31 31.87 -15.51
N VAL A 363 -17.10 31.31 -15.45
CA VAL A 363 -16.09 31.61 -14.44
C VAL A 363 -14.86 32.22 -15.10
N ASP A 364 -14.33 33.26 -14.46
CA ASP A 364 -13.02 33.82 -14.79
C ASP A 364 -11.94 33.06 -14.00
N GLN A 365 -11.22 32.15 -14.68
CA GLN A 365 -10.07 31.44 -14.12
C GLN A 365 -8.83 32.35 -14.05
N SER A 366 -8.74 33.40 -14.87
CA SER A 366 -7.65 34.38 -14.85
C SER A 366 -7.63 35.25 -13.59
N ALA A 367 -8.76 35.33 -12.87
CA ALA A 367 -8.90 36.04 -11.60
C ALA A 367 -8.03 35.49 -10.44
N GLY A 368 -7.27 34.42 -10.68
CA GLY A 368 -6.31 33.81 -9.74
C GLY A 368 -6.78 32.44 -9.24
N ALA A 369 -5.97 31.83 -8.38
CA ALA A 369 -6.20 30.46 -7.88
C ALA A 369 -7.28 30.36 -6.77
N GLY A 370 -7.62 29.12 -6.42
CA GLY A 370 -8.51 28.73 -5.33
C GLY A 370 -9.97 28.50 -5.75
N TRP A 371 -10.79 28.14 -4.78
CA TRP A 371 -12.20 27.79 -5.00
C TRP A 371 -13.05 28.95 -5.55
N ARG A 372 -13.92 28.66 -6.52
CA ARG A 372 -14.92 29.56 -7.11
C ARG A 372 -16.31 28.95 -6.96
N LEU A 373 -17.27 29.70 -6.42
CA LEU A 373 -18.66 29.24 -6.28
C LEU A 373 -19.37 29.36 -7.63
N LEU A 374 -19.89 28.25 -8.17
CA LEU A 374 -20.76 28.26 -9.34
C LEU A 374 -22.18 28.70 -8.95
N GLY A 375 -22.70 28.17 -7.84
CA GLY A 375 -24.04 28.47 -7.38
C GLY A 375 -24.52 27.55 -6.27
N ARG A 376 -25.84 27.52 -6.08
CA ARG A 376 -26.53 26.63 -5.16
C ARG A 376 -27.63 25.90 -5.93
N PHE A 377 -27.57 24.58 -5.96
CA PHE A 377 -28.42 23.75 -6.82
C PHE A 377 -29.02 22.59 -6.03
N ASP A 378 -30.23 22.18 -6.41
CA ASP A 378 -30.93 21.07 -5.76
C ASP A 378 -30.49 19.73 -6.35
N PHE A 379 -29.94 18.86 -5.50
CA PHE A 379 -29.54 17.50 -5.82
C PHE A 379 -30.41 16.48 -5.08
N ALA A 380 -30.45 15.24 -5.57
CA ALA A 380 -31.11 14.12 -4.92
C ALA A 380 -30.28 12.84 -5.11
N PRO A 381 -30.41 11.82 -4.23
CA PRO A 381 -29.61 10.59 -4.34
C PRO A 381 -29.84 9.79 -5.62
N GLU A 382 -30.97 10.00 -6.28
CA GLU A 382 -31.28 9.47 -7.61
C GLU A 382 -31.15 10.57 -8.66
N GLY A 383 -30.52 10.26 -9.80
CA GLY A 383 -30.36 11.14 -10.96
C GLY A 383 -28.97 11.06 -11.60
N ASP A 384 -28.85 11.53 -12.85
CA ASP A 384 -27.57 11.79 -13.53
C ASP A 384 -27.16 13.25 -13.26
N HIS A 385 -26.57 13.46 -12.07
CA HIS A 385 -26.13 14.78 -11.63
C HIS A 385 -24.65 14.98 -11.98
N PHE A 386 -24.30 16.17 -12.43
CA PHE A 386 -22.94 16.43 -12.91
C PHE A 386 -22.51 17.89 -12.77
N VAL A 387 -21.20 18.10 -12.82
CA VAL A 387 -20.60 19.37 -13.25
C VAL A 387 -19.77 19.05 -14.49
N ALA A 388 -19.89 19.85 -15.53
CA ALA A 388 -19.10 19.74 -16.75
C ALA A 388 -18.48 21.09 -17.11
N LEU A 389 -17.37 21.06 -17.84
CA LEU A 389 -16.69 22.21 -18.41
C LEU A 389 -16.28 21.87 -19.84
N GLY A 390 -16.40 22.82 -20.76
CA GLY A 390 -16.05 22.64 -22.16
C GLY A 390 -15.18 23.76 -22.71
N ASP A 391 -14.43 23.47 -23.77
CA ASP A 391 -13.41 24.37 -24.33
C ASP A 391 -13.94 25.50 -25.23
N ALA A 392 -15.25 25.54 -25.54
CA ALA A 392 -15.93 26.61 -26.29
C ALA A 392 -16.15 27.88 -25.44
N THR A 393 -15.06 28.43 -24.92
CA THR A 393 -15.03 29.65 -24.11
C THR A 393 -15.38 30.91 -24.92
N GLY A 394 -15.13 30.91 -26.23
CA GLY A 394 -15.16 32.10 -27.09
C GLY A 394 -13.81 32.83 -27.16
N GLU A 395 -12.73 32.21 -26.67
CA GLU A 395 -11.38 32.77 -26.69
C GLU A 395 -10.51 32.10 -27.76
N PRO A 396 -9.80 32.84 -28.64
CA PRO A 396 -9.05 32.26 -29.74
C PRO A 396 -7.94 31.29 -29.30
N TYR A 397 -7.87 30.12 -29.94
CA TYR A 397 -6.75 29.20 -29.76
C TYR A 397 -5.42 29.83 -30.22
N VAL A 398 -4.44 29.89 -29.33
CA VAL A 398 -3.05 30.21 -29.66
C VAL A 398 -2.16 29.11 -29.09
N ARG A 399 -1.12 28.72 -29.84
CA ARG A 399 -0.26 27.56 -29.52
C ARG A 399 0.31 27.59 -28.09
N ASP A 400 0.77 28.77 -27.68
CA ASP A 400 1.29 29.09 -26.34
C ASP A 400 0.31 30.05 -25.62
N GLY A 401 -0.99 29.85 -25.84
CA GLY A 401 -2.07 30.78 -25.53
C GLY A 401 -2.79 30.55 -24.22
N VAL A 402 -4.02 31.08 -24.18
CA VAL A 402 -4.95 30.91 -23.07
C VAL A 402 -5.24 29.43 -22.84
N ARG A 403 -5.22 29.01 -21.58
CA ARG A 403 -5.57 27.66 -21.13
C ARG A 403 -6.89 27.65 -20.39
N LEU A 404 -7.62 26.56 -20.55
CA LEU A 404 -8.75 26.21 -19.71
C LEU A 404 -8.31 25.08 -18.77
N VAL A 405 -8.64 25.16 -17.48
CA VAL A 405 -8.17 24.21 -16.46
C VAL A 405 -9.32 23.46 -15.80
N PHE A 406 -9.06 22.20 -15.47
CA PHE A 406 -9.98 21.22 -14.90
C PHE A 406 -9.27 20.57 -13.71
N ASP A 407 -9.88 20.62 -12.53
CA ASP A 407 -9.27 20.29 -11.23
C ASP A 407 -10.40 19.62 -10.39
N ALA A 408 -10.62 20.01 -9.14
CA ALA A 408 -11.68 19.45 -8.32
C ALA A 408 -13.00 20.25 -8.31
N VAL A 409 -14.12 19.53 -8.12
CA VAL A 409 -15.46 20.05 -7.80
C VAL A 409 -15.78 19.78 -6.34
N ARG A 410 -16.34 20.74 -5.61
CA ARG A 410 -16.80 20.57 -4.22
C ARG A 410 -18.30 20.84 -4.09
N LEU A 411 -19.03 19.89 -3.51
CA LEU A 411 -20.39 20.07 -3.01
C LEU A 411 -20.35 20.23 -1.48
N ALA A 412 -21.10 21.20 -0.93
CA ALA A 412 -21.14 21.52 0.51
C ALA A 412 -22.43 22.24 0.95
#